data_AF-A0A653BIX2-F1
#
_entry.id   AF-A0A653BIX2-F1
#
_cell.length_a   1.000
_cell.length_b   1.000
_cell.length_c   1.000
_cell.angle_alpha   90.00
_cell.angle_beta   90.00
_cell.angle_gamma   90.00
#
_symmetry.space_group_name_H-M   'P 1'
#
loop_
_entity.id
_entity.type
_entity.pdbx_description
1 polymer ?
#
loop_
_entity_poly.entity_id
_entity_poly.type
_entity_poly.pdbx_seq_one_letter_code
_entity_poly.pdbx_strand_id
1 'polypeptide(L)'
;MIVAKMEQDPDLIEDSPESEELRKEALRDMPQCLTLKRCVKEKLSRSVNRKSKRKPISCWKSLKYKTGMLISKFQDKIKDLTYTFELWYDALKKIEGNFGSGVGSFFKFLRWIFILNSVISIVSFAFVVLPQITYSGDVNATTEDFHLHDVFTGEGYFTNTALYYGFYSSGSVTHFLTYSMKDAYFFTMIFIYFGCLCVFSYSVAKSYRKNFIETEGGTKNVYAHKVFCGWDYSIATKDAARLKHRAIYNELKVSC
;
A
#
# COMPACT_ATOMS: atom_id res chain seq x y z
N MET A 1 -25.92 39.87 -27.40
CA MET A 1 -25.01 39.69 -28.53
C MET A 1 -23.88 38.69 -28.24
N ILE A 2 -23.13 38.84 -27.14
CA ILE A 2 -21.98 37.97 -26.81
C ILE A 2 -22.38 36.50 -26.57
N VAL A 3 -23.44 36.25 -25.80
CA VAL A 3 -23.95 34.88 -25.55
C VAL A 3 -24.36 34.18 -26.84
N ALA A 4 -25.05 34.88 -27.74
CA ALA A 4 -25.49 34.32 -29.02
C ALA A 4 -24.30 33.92 -29.93
N LYS A 5 -23.18 34.65 -29.86
CA LYS A 5 -21.94 34.32 -30.58
C LYS A 5 -21.27 33.07 -30.00
N MET A 6 -21.23 32.94 -28.69
CA MET A 6 -20.71 31.74 -28.01
C MET A 6 -21.63 30.53 -28.16
N GLU A 7 -22.93 30.74 -28.38
CA GLU A 7 -23.92 29.69 -28.68
C GLU A 7 -23.99 29.29 -30.16
N GLN A 8 -23.22 29.94 -31.03
CA GLN A 8 -23.04 29.53 -32.43
C GLN A 8 -21.76 28.71 -32.63
N ASP A 9 -20.84 28.77 -31.68
CA ASP A 9 -19.59 28.01 -31.72
C ASP A 9 -19.86 26.54 -31.34
N PRO A 10 -19.66 25.59 -32.27
CA PRO A 10 -19.96 24.18 -32.02
C PRO A 10 -19.05 23.56 -30.95
N ASP A 11 -17.80 24.02 -30.84
CA ASP A 11 -16.80 23.49 -29.91
C ASP A 11 -17.12 23.88 -28.46
N LEU A 12 -17.79 25.02 -28.28
CA LEU A 12 -18.28 25.51 -26.98
C LEU A 12 -19.64 24.94 -26.60
N ILE A 13 -20.31 24.11 -27.41
CA ILE A 13 -21.67 23.60 -27.12
C ILE A 13 -21.69 22.09 -26.83
N GLU A 14 -20.64 21.36 -27.20
CA GLU A 14 -20.53 19.92 -26.91
C GLU A 14 -20.42 19.59 -25.40
N ASP A 15 -20.84 18.41 -24.97
CA ASP A 15 -20.81 17.99 -23.55
C ASP A 15 -19.60 17.06 -23.32
N SER A 16 -18.41 17.57 -23.60
CA SER A 16 -17.12 16.85 -23.49
C SER A 16 -16.18 17.56 -22.48
N PRO A 17 -15.27 16.83 -21.80
CA PRO A 17 -14.34 17.46 -20.86
C PRO A 17 -13.46 18.52 -21.52
N GLU A 18 -13.10 18.35 -22.80
CA GLU A 18 -12.32 19.31 -23.60
C GLU A 18 -13.10 20.59 -23.88
N SER A 19 -14.38 20.47 -24.26
CA SER A 19 -15.26 21.64 -24.46
C SER A 19 -15.52 22.43 -23.17
N GLU A 20 -15.52 21.78 -22.00
CA GLU A 20 -15.62 22.48 -20.71
C GLU A 20 -14.39 23.33 -20.40
N GLU A 21 -13.20 22.88 -20.80
CA GLU A 21 -11.96 23.64 -20.66
C GLU A 21 -11.94 24.84 -21.60
N LEU A 22 -12.31 24.65 -22.87
CA LEU A 22 -12.44 25.74 -23.86
C LEU A 22 -13.45 26.81 -23.43
N ARG A 23 -14.57 26.42 -22.81
CA ARG A 23 -15.53 27.38 -22.22
C ARG A 23 -14.93 28.19 -21.08
N LYS A 24 -14.16 27.55 -20.19
CA LYS A 24 -13.52 28.23 -19.05
C LYS A 24 -12.47 29.22 -19.55
N GLU A 25 -11.71 28.84 -20.58
CA GLU A 25 -10.72 29.69 -21.22
C GLU A 25 -11.37 30.89 -21.95
N ALA A 26 -12.39 30.66 -22.77
CA ALA A 26 -13.12 31.73 -23.46
C ALA A 26 -13.81 32.71 -22.49
N LEU A 27 -14.30 32.24 -21.34
CA LEU A 27 -14.84 33.10 -20.27
C LEU A 27 -13.74 33.87 -19.53
N ARG A 28 -12.55 33.28 -19.37
CA ARG A 28 -11.40 33.92 -18.73
C ARG A 28 -10.89 35.09 -19.56
N ASP A 29 -10.75 34.89 -20.87
CA ASP A 29 -10.10 35.84 -21.78
C ASP A 29 -11.02 37.00 -22.23
N MET A 30 -12.31 36.90 -21.90
CA MET A 30 -13.30 37.95 -22.17
C MET A 30 -13.04 39.23 -21.33
N PRO A 31 -12.93 40.43 -21.93
CA PRO A 31 -12.71 41.68 -21.20
C PRO A 31 -14.05 42.27 -20.69
N GLN A 32 -14.63 41.63 -19.68
CA GLN A 32 -15.94 42.01 -19.13
C GLN A 32 -15.96 41.89 -17.59
N CYS A 33 -16.83 42.68 -16.95
CA CYS A 33 -17.03 42.62 -15.50
C CYS A 33 -17.45 41.21 -15.04
N LEU A 34 -17.01 40.80 -13.85
CA LEU A 34 -17.25 39.46 -13.29
C LEU A 34 -18.74 39.08 -13.23
N THR A 35 -19.62 40.04 -12.95
CA THR A 35 -21.08 39.83 -12.92
C THR A 35 -21.61 39.42 -14.29
N LEU A 36 -21.10 40.04 -15.36
CA LEU A 36 -21.49 39.68 -16.73
C LEU A 36 -20.95 38.30 -17.11
N LYS A 37 -19.69 38.00 -16.76
CA LYS A 37 -19.10 36.65 -16.97
C LYS A 37 -19.90 35.56 -16.26
N ARG A 38 -20.39 35.82 -15.03
CA ARG A 38 -21.27 34.89 -14.30
C ARG A 38 -22.61 34.68 -15.01
N CYS A 39 -23.24 35.76 -15.49
CA CYS A 39 -24.49 35.66 -16.25
C CYS A 39 -24.31 34.91 -17.57
N VAL A 40 -23.21 35.17 -18.30
CA VAL A 40 -22.87 34.46 -19.54
C VAL A 40 -22.60 32.98 -19.27
N LYS A 41 -21.84 32.65 -18.23
CA LYS A 41 -21.58 31.26 -17.81
C LYS A 41 -22.87 30.50 -17.52
N GLU A 42 -23.80 31.14 -16.80
CA GLU A 42 -25.08 30.53 -16.43
C GLU A 42 -26.02 30.36 -17.63
N LYS A 43 -26.07 31.34 -18.54
CA LYS A 43 -26.85 31.21 -19.78
C LYS A 43 -26.25 30.15 -20.72
N LEU A 44 -24.93 30.11 -20.83
CA LEU A 44 -24.22 29.12 -21.65
C LEU A 44 -24.40 27.71 -21.08
N SER A 45 -24.26 27.51 -19.76
CA SER A 45 -24.48 26.18 -19.15
C SER A 45 -25.91 25.68 -19.33
N ARG A 46 -26.91 26.57 -19.25
CA ARG A 46 -28.32 26.24 -19.55
C ARG A 46 -28.51 25.87 -21.02
N SER A 47 -27.92 26.60 -21.95
CA SER A 47 -28.00 26.32 -23.39
C SER A 47 -27.31 25.01 -23.77
N VAL A 48 -26.18 24.71 -23.15
CA VAL A 48 -25.46 23.43 -23.30
C VAL A 48 -26.31 22.28 -22.77
N ASN A 49 -26.88 22.41 -21.57
CA ASN A 49 -27.71 21.35 -20.98
C ASN A 49 -29.00 21.11 -21.80
N ARG A 50 -29.54 22.15 -22.46
CA ARG A 50 -30.69 22.03 -23.37
C ARG A 50 -30.35 21.42 -24.72
N LYS A 51 -29.14 21.69 -25.25
CA LYS A 51 -28.66 21.17 -26.55
C LYS A 51 -27.89 19.84 -26.43
N SER A 52 -27.48 19.46 -25.22
CA SER A 52 -26.76 18.21 -24.94
C SER A 52 -27.69 17.03 -25.23
N LYS A 53 -27.53 16.45 -26.42
CA LYS A 53 -27.98 15.09 -26.70
C LYS A 53 -27.08 14.18 -25.88
N ARG A 54 -27.47 13.87 -24.64
CA ARG A 54 -26.79 12.86 -23.82
C ARG A 54 -26.75 11.55 -24.58
N LYS A 55 -25.67 11.31 -25.32
CA LYS A 55 -25.37 9.99 -25.89
C LYS A 55 -25.29 9.04 -24.69
N PRO A 56 -26.05 7.93 -24.66
CA PRO A 56 -25.99 7.01 -23.54
C PRO A 56 -24.54 6.58 -23.37
N ILE A 57 -23.95 6.95 -22.24
CA ILE A 57 -22.57 6.64 -21.91
C ILE A 57 -22.50 5.10 -21.91
N SER A 58 -21.73 4.54 -22.84
CA SER A 58 -21.52 3.09 -22.93
C SER A 58 -21.26 2.53 -21.53
N CYS A 59 -21.97 1.46 -21.14
CA CYS A 59 -21.85 0.84 -19.82
C CYS A 59 -20.40 0.59 -19.40
N TRP A 60 -19.51 0.35 -20.38
CA TRP A 60 -18.07 0.21 -20.18
C TRP A 60 -17.36 1.47 -19.67
N LYS A 61 -17.71 2.65 -20.21
CA LYS A 61 -17.17 3.92 -19.72
C LYS A 61 -17.70 4.20 -18.31
N SER A 62 -18.99 3.96 -18.07
CA SER A 62 -19.61 4.12 -16.74
C SER A 62 -18.99 3.18 -15.69
N LEU A 63 -18.74 1.92 -16.03
CA LEU A 63 -18.08 0.95 -15.16
C LEU A 63 -16.65 1.39 -14.84
N LYS A 64 -15.88 1.86 -15.83
CA LYS A 64 -14.52 2.39 -15.61
C LYS A 64 -14.50 3.57 -14.64
N TYR A 65 -15.45 4.50 -14.76
CA TYR A 65 -15.59 5.63 -13.83
C TYR A 65 -15.99 5.17 -12.42
N LYS A 66 -16.91 4.20 -12.30
CA LYS A 66 -17.32 3.63 -11.01
C LYS A 66 -16.17 2.89 -10.32
N THR A 67 -15.42 2.07 -11.05
CA THR A 67 -14.26 1.35 -10.52
C THR A 67 -13.14 2.31 -10.12
N GLY A 68 -12.86 3.34 -10.93
CA GLY A 68 -11.88 4.37 -10.59
C GLY A 68 -12.24 5.13 -9.30
N MET A 69 -13.51 5.51 -9.14
CA MET A 69 -13.98 6.20 -7.94
C MET A 69 -13.93 5.31 -6.68
N LEU A 70 -14.23 4.01 -6.81
CA LEU A 70 -14.08 3.04 -5.72
C LEU A 70 -12.62 2.86 -5.31
N ILE A 71 -11.70 2.79 -6.28
CA ILE A 71 -10.26 2.69 -6.03
C ILE A 71 -9.76 3.95 -5.30
N SER A 72 -10.15 5.16 -5.74
CA SER A 72 -9.77 6.40 -5.06
C SER A 72 -10.27 6.44 -3.61
N LYS A 73 -11.53 6.07 -3.37
CA LYS A 73 -12.09 5.99 -2.02
C LYS A 73 -11.41 4.94 -1.14
N PHE A 74 -11.02 3.82 -1.72
CA PHE A 74 -10.29 2.77 -1.02
C PHE A 74 -8.86 3.23 -0.67
N GLN A 75 -8.20 3.95 -1.58
CA GLN A 75 -6.90 4.56 -1.32
C GLN A 75 -6.96 5.57 -0.18
N ASP A 76 -8.00 6.40 -0.13
CA ASP A 76 -8.17 7.36 0.97
C ASP A 76 -8.40 6.65 2.32
N LYS A 77 -9.21 5.59 2.35
CA LYS A 77 -9.36 4.74 3.56
C LYS A 77 -8.07 4.06 3.98
N ILE A 78 -7.26 3.59 3.03
CA ILE A 78 -5.93 3.02 3.33
C ILE A 78 -5.01 4.09 3.91
N LYS A 79 -5.04 5.31 3.40
CA LYS A 79 -4.25 6.42 3.96
C LYS A 79 -4.68 6.72 5.39
N ASP A 80 -5.97 6.78 5.68
CA ASP A 80 -6.50 6.96 7.05
C ASP A 80 -6.07 5.82 8.00
N LEU A 81 -6.10 4.58 7.51
CA LEU A 81 -5.55 3.44 8.25
C LEU A 81 -4.05 3.60 8.48
N THR A 82 -3.32 4.07 7.48
CA THR A 82 -1.87 4.33 7.54
C THR A 82 -1.55 5.38 8.62
N TYR A 83 -2.34 6.45 8.70
CA TYR A 83 -2.27 7.45 9.77
C TYR A 83 -2.55 6.86 11.15
N THR A 84 -3.50 5.93 11.26
CA THR A 84 -3.74 5.21 12.53
C THR A 84 -2.53 4.37 12.94
N PHE A 85 -1.83 3.77 11.97
CA PHE A 85 -0.55 3.09 12.23
C PHE A 85 0.60 4.06 12.53
N GLU A 86 0.52 5.35 12.19
CA GLU A 86 1.49 6.37 12.61
C GLU A 86 1.46 6.61 14.13
N LEU A 87 0.35 6.36 14.84
CA LEU A 87 0.31 6.48 16.31
C LEU A 87 1.35 5.59 17.02
N TRP A 88 1.69 4.44 16.43
CA TRP A 88 2.73 3.56 16.97
C TRP A 88 4.15 4.07 16.68
N TYR A 89 4.32 4.97 15.71
CA TYR A 89 5.61 5.54 15.32
C TYR A 89 6.22 6.39 16.44
N ASP A 90 5.42 7.18 17.14
CA ASP A 90 5.91 8.04 18.23
C ASP A 90 6.42 7.21 19.41
N ALA A 91 5.73 6.13 19.76
CA ALA A 91 6.19 5.18 20.78
C ALA A 91 7.50 4.49 20.37
N LEU A 92 7.57 4.03 19.12
CA LEU A 92 8.79 3.45 18.52
C LEU A 92 9.96 4.42 18.53
N LYS A 93 9.72 5.69 18.19
CA LYS A 93 10.75 6.72 18.13
C LYS A 93 11.23 7.14 19.52
N LYS A 94 10.34 7.13 20.51
CA LYS A 94 10.70 7.32 21.92
C LYS A 94 11.58 6.18 22.44
N ILE A 95 11.29 4.93 22.05
CA ILE A 95 12.12 3.77 22.37
C ILE A 95 13.48 3.87 21.67
N GLU A 96 13.52 4.25 20.39
CA GLU A 96 14.77 4.47 19.64
C GLU A 96 15.63 5.60 20.26
N GLY A 97 14.99 6.67 20.76
CA GLY A 97 15.68 7.75 21.45
C GLY A 97 16.30 7.34 22.80
N ASN A 98 15.64 6.45 23.55
CA ASN A 98 16.10 6.01 24.86
C ASN A 98 17.11 4.83 24.81
N PHE A 99 16.94 3.91 23.85
CA PHE A 99 17.72 2.66 23.76
C PHE A 99 18.66 2.61 22.56
N GLY A 100 18.67 3.65 21.73
CA GLY A 100 19.52 3.76 20.55
C GLY A 100 18.94 3.12 19.28
N SER A 101 19.68 3.30 18.19
CA SER A 101 19.27 2.92 16.83
C SER A 101 19.17 1.40 16.60
N GLY A 102 19.93 0.60 17.35
CA GLY A 102 19.91 -0.87 17.25
C GLY A 102 18.55 -1.44 17.64
N VAL A 103 18.08 -1.09 18.85
CA VAL A 103 16.77 -1.53 19.36
C VAL A 103 15.63 -0.94 18.51
N GLY A 104 15.76 0.32 18.06
CA GLY A 104 14.78 0.96 17.17
C GLY A 104 14.62 0.24 15.83
N SER A 105 15.71 -0.28 15.25
CA SER A 105 15.67 -1.04 13.99
C SER A 105 14.95 -2.38 14.12
N PHE A 106 15.12 -3.08 15.25
CA PHE A 106 14.39 -4.31 15.55
C PHE A 106 12.87 -4.09 15.59
N PHE A 107 12.40 -3.08 16.33
CA PHE A 107 10.97 -2.81 16.40
C PHE A 107 10.37 -2.33 15.07
N LYS A 108 11.13 -1.57 14.25
CA LYS A 108 10.72 -1.21 12.89
C LYS A 108 10.53 -2.45 12.00
N PHE A 109 11.45 -3.42 12.10
CA PHE A 109 11.34 -4.70 11.42
C PHE A 109 10.15 -5.53 11.92
N LEU A 110 9.94 -5.60 13.24
CA LEU A 110 8.81 -6.28 13.85
C LEU A 110 7.48 -5.71 13.37
N ARG A 111 7.35 -4.37 13.32
CA ARG A 111 6.17 -3.69 12.77
C ARG A 111 5.94 -4.07 11.31
N TRP A 112 7.00 -4.11 10.50
CA TRP A 112 6.89 -4.50 9.08
C TRP A 112 6.38 -5.94 8.93
N ILE A 113 6.94 -6.89 9.70
CA ILE A 113 6.48 -8.28 9.75
C ILE A 113 5.02 -8.37 10.20
N PHE A 114 4.64 -7.63 11.24
CA PHE A 114 3.27 -7.65 11.76
C PHE A 114 2.25 -7.20 10.71
N ILE A 115 2.53 -6.11 10.00
CA ILE A 115 1.66 -5.62 8.91
C ILE A 115 1.56 -6.67 7.80
N LEU A 116 2.68 -7.27 7.40
CA LEU A 116 2.71 -8.31 6.38
C LEU A 116 1.87 -9.54 6.80
N ASN A 117 2.01 -10.02 8.03
CA ASN A 117 1.21 -11.13 8.57
C ASN A 117 -0.27 -10.77 8.69
N SER A 118 -0.60 -9.53 9.05
CA SER A 118 -1.99 -9.05 9.11
C SER A 118 -2.66 -9.07 7.73
N VAL A 119 -1.95 -8.63 6.68
CA VAL A 119 -2.44 -8.71 5.30
C VAL A 119 -2.62 -10.16 4.85
N ILE A 120 -1.67 -11.05 5.15
CA ILE A 120 -1.79 -12.48 4.84
C ILE A 120 -3.01 -13.08 5.54
N SER A 121 -3.21 -12.76 6.82
CA SER A 121 -4.36 -13.22 7.61
C SER A 121 -5.68 -12.77 7.00
N ILE A 122 -5.79 -11.50 6.57
CA ILE A 122 -6.99 -10.99 5.90
C ILE A 122 -7.27 -11.75 4.59
N VAL A 123 -6.24 -12.00 3.77
CA VAL A 123 -6.38 -12.75 2.51
C VAL A 123 -6.80 -14.20 2.79
N SER A 124 -6.12 -14.89 3.71
CA SER A 124 -6.47 -16.25 4.10
C SER A 124 -7.88 -16.34 4.68
N PHE A 125 -8.28 -15.38 5.52
CA PHE A 125 -9.62 -15.34 6.07
C PHE A 125 -10.67 -15.15 4.98
N ALA A 126 -10.43 -14.21 4.06
CA ALA A 126 -11.37 -13.89 2.99
C ALA A 126 -11.57 -15.02 1.97
N PHE A 127 -10.48 -15.71 1.59
CA PHE A 127 -10.51 -16.70 0.51
C PHE A 127 -10.55 -18.16 0.97
N VAL A 128 -10.11 -18.46 2.20
CA VAL A 128 -10.08 -19.84 2.71
C VAL A 128 -11.10 -20.03 3.82
N VAL A 129 -11.08 -19.16 4.83
CA VAL A 129 -11.93 -19.34 6.03
C VAL A 129 -13.39 -18.99 5.75
N LEU A 130 -13.69 -17.87 5.09
CA LEU A 130 -15.06 -17.44 4.80
C LEU A 130 -15.83 -18.48 3.97
N PRO A 131 -15.30 -18.98 2.82
CA PRO A 131 -15.98 -20.02 2.06
C PRO A 131 -16.16 -21.30 2.87
N GLN A 132 -15.17 -21.69 3.68
CA GLN A 132 -15.24 -22.89 4.52
C GLN A 132 -16.35 -22.81 5.56
N ILE A 133 -16.56 -21.66 6.20
CA ILE A 133 -17.66 -21.46 7.15
C ILE A 133 -19.01 -21.60 6.44
N THR A 134 -19.14 -21.02 5.23
CA THR A 134 -20.40 -21.12 4.47
C THR A 134 -20.69 -22.54 4.00
N TYR A 135 -19.68 -23.34 3.68
CA TYR A 135 -19.83 -24.76 3.32
C TYR A 135 -20.14 -25.65 4.54
N SER A 136 -19.49 -25.39 5.66
CA SER A 136 -19.60 -26.23 6.86
C SER A 136 -20.90 -26.01 7.62
N GLY A 137 -21.64 -24.95 7.35
CA GLY A 137 -22.97 -24.70 7.92
C GLY A 137 -23.99 -25.82 7.66
N ASP A 138 -23.75 -26.68 6.65
CA ASP A 138 -24.60 -27.83 6.32
C ASP A 138 -24.15 -29.15 6.99
N VAL A 139 -22.97 -29.19 7.63
CA VAL A 139 -22.42 -30.42 8.24
C VAL A 139 -22.64 -30.38 9.75
N ASN A 140 -23.44 -31.32 10.27
CA ASN A 140 -23.72 -31.47 11.70
C ASN A 140 -22.42 -31.56 12.51
N ALA A 141 -22.05 -30.46 13.18
CA ALA A 141 -20.88 -30.43 14.06
C ALA A 141 -21.15 -31.33 15.27
N THR A 142 -20.36 -32.38 15.44
CA THR A 142 -20.30 -33.13 16.69
C THR A 142 -19.60 -32.27 17.72
N THR A 143 -20.36 -31.78 18.70
CA THR A 143 -19.84 -30.97 19.80
C THR A 143 -19.11 -31.89 20.78
N GLU A 144 -17.79 -31.98 20.62
CA GLU A 144 -16.90 -32.52 21.66
C GLU A 144 -16.85 -31.53 22.84
N ASP A 145 -16.73 -32.01 24.07
CA ASP A 145 -16.59 -31.16 25.25
C ASP A 145 -15.18 -30.53 25.30
N PHE A 146 -15.09 -29.27 25.72
CA PHE A 146 -13.81 -28.55 25.78
C PHE A 146 -12.99 -28.94 27.02
N HIS A 147 -11.77 -29.44 26.82
CA HIS A 147 -10.81 -29.68 27.88
C HIS A 147 -9.64 -28.68 27.84
N LEU A 148 -9.09 -28.30 29.01
CA LEU A 148 -7.96 -27.35 29.09
C LEU A 148 -6.68 -27.88 28.43
N HIS A 149 -6.48 -29.20 28.39
CA HIS A 149 -5.35 -29.81 27.71
C HIS A 149 -5.39 -29.57 26.18
N ASP A 150 -6.60 -29.45 25.61
CA ASP A 150 -6.82 -29.19 24.19
C ASP A 150 -6.26 -27.83 23.75
N VAL A 151 -6.10 -26.88 24.67
CA VAL A 151 -5.46 -25.58 24.39
C VAL A 151 -3.96 -25.75 24.10
N PHE A 152 -3.32 -26.71 24.75
CA PHE A 152 -1.90 -26.98 24.58
C PHE A 152 -1.61 -27.92 23.41
N THR A 153 -2.48 -28.91 23.18
CA THR A 153 -2.31 -29.85 22.07
C THR A 153 -2.94 -29.35 20.76
N GLY A 154 -3.95 -28.49 20.82
CA GLY A 154 -4.72 -28.07 19.66
C GLY A 154 -5.59 -29.18 19.06
N GLU A 155 -5.81 -30.26 19.81
CA GLU A 155 -6.61 -31.43 19.42
C GLU A 155 -7.99 -31.42 20.11
N GLY A 156 -8.85 -32.40 19.83
CA GLY A 156 -10.20 -32.47 20.43
C GLY A 156 -11.13 -31.39 19.89
N TYR A 157 -11.65 -30.52 20.77
CA TYR A 157 -12.62 -29.46 20.40
C TYR A 157 -12.20 -28.64 19.16
N PHE A 158 -10.91 -28.35 19.02
CA PHE A 158 -10.40 -27.52 17.94
C PHE A 158 -10.44 -28.20 16.56
N THR A 159 -10.51 -29.53 16.47
CA THR A 159 -10.52 -30.25 15.17
C THR A 159 -11.75 -29.93 14.34
N ASN A 160 -12.88 -29.59 14.99
CA ASN A 160 -14.14 -29.22 14.34
C ASN A 160 -14.23 -27.71 14.04
N THR A 161 -13.15 -26.95 14.21
CA THR A 161 -13.13 -25.51 13.93
C THR A 161 -12.65 -25.23 12.51
N ALA A 162 -13.25 -24.25 11.82
CA ALA A 162 -12.91 -23.85 10.45
C ALA A 162 -11.47 -23.34 10.24
N LEU A 163 -10.74 -23.07 11.33
CA LEU A 163 -9.33 -22.66 11.32
C LEU A 163 -8.37 -23.85 11.44
N TYR A 164 -8.88 -25.04 11.77
CA TYR A 164 -8.07 -26.24 11.88
C TYR A 164 -7.68 -26.75 10.49
N TYR A 165 -6.39 -27.04 10.30
CA TYR A 165 -5.85 -27.38 8.97
C TYR A 165 -6.51 -28.64 8.35
N GLY A 166 -6.93 -29.60 9.18
CA GLY A 166 -7.55 -30.84 8.75
C GLY A 166 -9.06 -30.73 8.50
N PHE A 167 -9.67 -29.60 8.84
CA PHE A 167 -11.12 -29.40 8.70
C PHE A 167 -11.53 -29.00 7.28
N TYR A 168 -10.58 -28.57 6.45
CA TYR A 168 -10.86 -28.16 5.08
C TYR A 168 -11.36 -29.33 4.24
N SER A 169 -12.61 -29.22 3.80
CA SER A 169 -13.27 -30.28 3.06
C SER A 169 -12.95 -30.20 1.58
N SER A 170 -13.06 -31.36 0.95
CA SER A 170 -12.78 -31.62 -0.44
C SER A 170 -13.92 -31.19 -1.39
N GLY A 171 -15.04 -30.72 -0.84
CA GLY A 171 -16.27 -30.41 -1.55
C GLY A 171 -16.24 -29.12 -2.37
N SER A 172 -17.25 -28.97 -3.22
CA SER A 172 -17.51 -27.76 -3.99
C SER A 172 -18.78 -27.08 -3.47
N VAL A 173 -18.70 -25.78 -3.18
CA VAL A 173 -19.88 -24.98 -2.84
C VAL A 173 -20.56 -24.55 -4.14
N THR A 174 -21.80 -24.98 -4.32
CA THR A 174 -22.64 -24.58 -5.46
C THR A 174 -23.71 -23.60 -4.98
N HIS A 175 -23.37 -22.31 -4.90
CA HIS A 175 -24.37 -21.24 -4.70
C HIS A 175 -24.67 -20.50 -6.01
N PHE A 176 -23.66 -19.88 -6.65
CA PHE A 176 -23.82 -19.16 -7.92
C PHE A 176 -22.76 -19.53 -8.97
N LEU A 177 -21.54 -19.82 -8.52
CA LEU A 177 -20.45 -20.40 -9.30
C LEU A 177 -19.95 -21.60 -8.50
N THR A 178 -19.56 -22.68 -9.20
CA THR A 178 -18.94 -23.84 -8.55
C THR A 178 -17.60 -23.42 -7.95
N TYR A 179 -17.57 -23.27 -6.63
CA TYR A 179 -16.35 -22.90 -5.89
C TYR A 179 -15.74 -24.16 -5.28
N SER A 180 -14.68 -24.67 -5.89
CA SER A 180 -13.94 -25.82 -5.39
C SER A 180 -13.02 -25.40 -4.24
N MET A 181 -13.21 -25.97 -3.05
CA MET A 181 -12.40 -25.62 -1.87
C MET A 181 -10.91 -25.98 -2.03
N LYS A 182 -10.63 -27.13 -2.67
CA LYS A 182 -9.25 -27.61 -2.90
C LYS A 182 -8.44 -26.63 -3.74
N ASP A 183 -9.02 -26.20 -4.85
CA ASP A 183 -8.38 -25.31 -5.81
C ASP A 183 -8.17 -23.93 -5.18
N ALA A 184 -9.20 -23.42 -4.49
CA ALA A 184 -9.13 -22.17 -3.76
C ALA A 184 -8.00 -22.15 -2.73
N TYR A 185 -7.88 -23.20 -1.92
CA TYR A 185 -6.79 -23.34 -0.95
C TYR A 185 -5.42 -23.34 -1.64
N PHE A 186 -5.26 -24.17 -2.67
CA PHE A 186 -4.01 -24.30 -3.40
C PHE A 186 -3.56 -22.99 -4.04
N PHE A 187 -4.44 -22.32 -4.78
CA PHE A 187 -4.14 -21.05 -5.43
C PHE A 187 -3.90 -19.94 -4.41
N THR A 188 -4.65 -19.90 -3.31
CA THR A 188 -4.45 -18.90 -2.26
C THR A 188 -3.09 -19.09 -1.59
N MET A 189 -2.68 -20.32 -1.30
CA MET A 189 -1.36 -20.62 -0.72
C MET A 189 -0.22 -20.26 -1.67
N ILE A 190 -0.35 -20.59 -2.97
CA ILE A 190 0.60 -20.18 -4.00
C ILE A 190 0.70 -18.65 -4.06
N PHE A 191 -0.44 -17.97 -4.11
CA PHE A 191 -0.49 -16.52 -4.20
C PHE A 191 0.16 -15.85 -2.99
N ILE A 192 -0.12 -16.35 -1.78
CA ILE A 192 0.51 -15.87 -0.55
C ILE A 192 2.01 -16.13 -0.59
N TYR A 193 2.46 -17.34 -0.97
CA TYR A 193 3.87 -17.69 -1.02
C TYR A 193 4.66 -16.78 -1.99
N PHE A 194 4.21 -16.68 -3.25
CA PHE A 194 4.87 -15.82 -4.23
C PHE A 194 4.76 -14.35 -3.88
N GLY A 195 3.61 -13.91 -3.36
CA GLY A 195 3.41 -12.55 -2.87
C GLY A 195 4.39 -12.20 -1.75
N CYS A 196 4.54 -13.09 -0.76
CA CYS A 196 5.51 -12.93 0.33
C CYS A 196 6.94 -12.91 -0.19
N LEU A 197 7.30 -13.80 -1.11
CA LEU A 197 8.62 -13.84 -1.70
C LEU A 197 8.93 -12.54 -2.43
N CYS A 198 8.03 -12.08 -3.30
CA CYS A 198 8.19 -10.82 -4.03
C CYS A 198 8.30 -9.61 -3.09
N VAL A 199 7.45 -9.52 -2.07
CA VAL A 199 7.45 -8.42 -1.10
C VAL A 199 8.72 -8.46 -0.24
N PHE A 200 9.14 -9.64 0.22
CA PHE A 200 10.38 -9.81 0.97
C PHE A 200 11.60 -9.46 0.12
N SER A 201 11.70 -10.00 -1.09
CA SER A 201 12.78 -9.68 -2.04
C SER A 201 12.82 -8.19 -2.35
N TYR A 202 11.68 -7.54 -2.59
CA TYR A 202 11.62 -6.10 -2.83
C TYR A 202 12.08 -5.30 -1.61
N SER A 203 11.63 -5.67 -0.40
CA SER A 203 12.03 -5.01 0.84
C SER A 203 13.52 -5.16 1.10
N VAL A 204 14.08 -6.35 0.90
CA VAL A 204 15.52 -6.61 1.01
C VAL A 204 16.29 -5.83 -0.03
N ALA A 205 15.88 -5.84 -1.30
CA ALA A 205 16.52 -5.08 -2.36
C ALA A 205 16.47 -3.57 -2.06
N LYS A 206 15.33 -3.04 -1.63
CA LYS A 206 15.18 -1.64 -1.22
C LYS A 206 16.07 -1.30 -0.03
N SER A 207 16.11 -2.16 0.98
CA SER A 207 16.98 -2.02 2.16
C SER A 207 18.45 -2.03 1.75
N TYR A 208 18.85 -2.96 0.88
CA TYR A 208 20.19 -3.05 0.33
C TYR A 208 20.57 -1.79 -0.45
N ARG A 209 19.73 -1.32 -1.38
CA ARG A 209 19.99 -0.07 -2.11
C ARG A 209 20.13 1.13 -1.18
N LYS A 210 19.26 1.26 -0.17
CA LYS A 210 19.29 2.37 0.78
C LYS A 210 20.53 2.33 1.67
N ASN A 211 20.91 1.15 2.15
CA ASN A 211 22.05 1.00 3.05
C ASN A 211 23.39 1.00 2.32
N PHE A 212 23.47 0.45 1.11
CA PHE A 212 24.70 0.28 0.34
C PHE A 212 24.89 1.41 -0.68
N ILE A 213 23.94 1.62 -1.60
CA ILE A 213 24.11 2.53 -2.75
C ILE A 213 23.98 4.01 -2.35
N GLU A 214 23.01 4.38 -1.52
CA GLU A 214 22.90 5.77 -1.02
C GLU A 214 24.04 6.14 -0.07
N THR A 215 24.68 5.16 0.57
CA THR A 215 25.87 5.34 1.41
C THR A 215 27.15 5.37 0.57
N GLU A 216 27.22 4.71 -0.58
CA GLU A 216 28.37 4.80 -1.50
C GLU A 216 28.32 6.03 -2.41
N GLY A 217 27.13 6.50 -2.81
CA GLY A 217 26.96 7.52 -3.85
C GLY A 217 26.96 8.99 -3.40
N GLY A 218 27.04 9.29 -2.10
CA GLY A 218 26.76 10.66 -1.63
C GLY A 218 27.16 11.00 -0.20
N THR A 219 28.24 10.45 0.33
CA THR A 219 28.64 10.73 1.70
C THR A 219 29.49 11.98 1.84
N LYS A 220 28.89 13.04 2.38
CA LYS A 220 29.64 14.11 3.08
C LYS A 220 30.51 13.61 4.25
N ASN A 221 30.31 12.36 4.71
CA ASN A 221 30.89 11.83 5.96
C ASN A 221 31.62 10.48 5.87
N VAL A 222 31.98 9.95 4.68
CA VAL A 222 32.77 8.68 4.59
C VAL A 222 34.09 8.82 5.32
N TYR A 223 34.73 9.98 5.21
CA TYR A 223 35.96 10.31 5.93
C TYR A 223 35.75 10.31 7.45
N ALA A 224 34.64 10.90 7.93
CA ALA A 224 34.32 10.90 9.34
C ALA A 224 34.08 9.48 9.87
N HIS A 225 33.33 8.65 9.14
CA HIS A 225 33.09 7.27 9.53
C HIS A 225 34.38 6.45 9.56
N LYS A 226 35.25 6.57 8.55
CA LYS A 226 36.56 5.90 8.53
C LYS A 226 37.46 6.34 9.69
N VAL A 227 37.46 7.62 10.05
CA VAL A 227 38.25 8.14 11.17
C VAL A 227 37.69 7.70 12.52
N PHE A 228 36.36 7.75 12.71
CA PHE A 228 35.73 7.33 13.96
C PHE A 228 35.76 5.81 14.17
N CYS A 229 35.58 5.02 13.12
CA CYS A 229 35.68 3.55 13.18
C CYS A 229 37.13 3.05 13.17
N GLY A 230 38.08 3.87 12.70
CA GLY A 230 39.52 3.58 12.79
C GLY A 230 40.10 3.85 14.19
N TRP A 231 39.35 4.51 15.07
CA TRP A 231 39.76 4.76 16.45
C TRP A 231 39.66 3.48 17.28
N ASP A 232 40.80 2.93 17.67
CA ASP A 232 40.89 1.72 18.47
C ASP A 232 41.56 2.03 19.82
N TYR A 233 40.78 1.94 20.90
CA TYR A 233 41.25 2.19 22.26
C TYR A 233 42.05 1.01 22.85
N SER A 234 42.06 -0.15 22.17
CA SER A 234 42.80 -1.33 22.62
C SER A 234 44.29 -1.29 22.27
N ILE A 235 44.77 -0.26 21.57
CA ILE A 235 46.17 -0.11 21.18
C ILE A 235 47.01 0.36 22.38
N ALA A 236 47.70 -0.58 23.01
CA ALA A 236 48.59 -0.29 24.15
C ALA A 236 50.04 0.08 23.76
N THR A 237 50.50 -0.28 22.55
CA THR A 237 51.90 -0.12 22.12
C THR A 237 52.09 1.01 21.10
N LYS A 238 53.17 1.79 21.27
CA LYS A 238 53.49 2.93 20.39
C LYS A 238 53.73 2.52 18.94
N ASP A 239 54.33 1.35 18.71
CA ASP A 239 54.61 0.88 17.35
C ASP A 239 53.35 0.44 16.61
N ALA A 240 52.39 -0.20 17.31
CA ALA A 240 51.09 -0.54 16.74
C ALA A 240 50.26 0.72 16.42
N ALA A 241 50.33 1.76 17.25
CA ALA A 241 49.70 3.05 16.98
C ALA A 241 50.26 3.70 15.71
N ARG A 242 51.59 3.69 15.52
CA ARG A 242 52.22 4.21 14.29
C ARG A 242 51.83 3.40 13.06
N LEU A 243 51.74 2.07 13.17
CA LEU A 243 51.33 1.20 12.07
C LEU A 243 49.88 1.47 11.66
N LYS A 244 48.96 1.56 12.63
CA LYS A 244 47.55 1.91 12.39
C LYS A 244 47.39 3.31 11.79
N HIS A 245 48.14 4.29 12.30
CA HIS A 245 48.14 5.64 11.73
C HIS A 245 48.58 5.63 10.25
N ARG A 246 49.66 4.92 9.92
CA ARG A 246 50.12 4.78 8.52
C ARG A 246 49.13 4.03 7.63
N ALA A 247 48.47 3.00 8.15
CA ALA A 247 47.46 2.25 7.42
C ALA A 247 46.26 3.14 7.06
N ILE A 248 45.72 3.88 8.03
CA ILE A 248 44.62 4.82 7.82
C ILE A 248 45.03 5.94 6.84
N TYR A 249 46.24 6.49 7.00
CA TYR A 249 46.77 7.51 6.08
C TYR A 249 46.85 7.00 4.64
N ASN A 250 47.35 5.78 4.43
CA ASN A 250 47.45 5.19 3.08
C ASN A 250 46.06 4.90 2.49
N GLU A 251 45.11 4.40 3.28
CA GLU A 251 43.75 4.12 2.83
C GLU A 251 43.01 5.40 2.40
N LEU A 252 43.19 6.50 3.15
CA LEU A 252 42.66 7.81 2.81
C LEU A 252 43.33 8.39 1.57
N LYS A 253 44.65 8.23 1.44
CA LYS A 253 45.40 8.70 0.27
C LYS A 253 44.98 7.99 -1.02
N VAL A 254 44.64 6.70 -0.95
CA VAL A 254 44.16 5.92 -2.11
C VAL A 254 42.69 6.24 -2.45
N SER A 255 41.92 6.77 -1.51
CA SER A 255 40.51 7.13 -1.71
C SER A 255 40.29 8.54 -2.30
N CYS A 256 41.35 9.36 -2.43
CA CYS A 256 41.37 10.67 -3.09
C CYS A 256 41.86 10.53 -4.54
#